data_AF-F8P5H7-F1
#
_entry.id   AF-F8P5H7-F1
#
_cell.length_a   1.000
_cell.length_b   1.000
_cell.length_c   1.000
_cell.angle_alpha   90.00
_cell.angle_beta   90.00
_cell.angle_gamma   90.00
#
_symmetry.space_group_name_H-M   'P 1'
#
loop_
_entity.id
_entity.type
_entity.pdbx_description
1 polymer ?
#
loop_
_entity_poly.entity_id
_entity_poly.type
_entity_poly.pdbx_seq_one_letter_code
_entity_poly.pdbx_strand_id
1 'polypeptide(L)' 'MSTSMLTPTEALLHVAKSHPFRPAVRASGSQWSYAALWARIRQISDQIHHLDPSGSPIVLRSTM' A
#
# COMPACT_ATOMS: atom_id res chain seq x y z
N MET A 1 -3.49 28.68 3.83
CA MET A 1 -4.00 27.34 3.48
C MET A 1 -3.05 26.32 4.09
N SER A 2 -3.49 25.56 5.09
CA SER A 2 -2.66 24.51 5.69
C SER A 2 -2.78 23.29 4.80
N THR A 3 -1.82 23.07 3.91
CA THR A 3 -1.63 21.77 3.26
C THR A 3 -1.24 20.81 4.37
N SER A 4 -2.23 20.14 4.96
CA SER A 4 -1.95 19.03 5.87
C SER A 4 -1.12 18.03 5.09
N MET A 5 0.12 17.80 5.55
CA MET A 5 1.02 16.84 4.92
C MET A 5 0.38 15.47 5.04
N LEU A 6 -0.06 14.91 3.91
CA LEU A 6 -0.52 13.54 3.85
C LEU A 6 0.65 12.62 4.15
N THR A 7 0.40 11.60 4.97
CA THR A 7 1.31 10.47 5.05
C THR A 7 1.43 9.79 3.67
N PRO A 8 2.53 9.08 3.38
CA PRO A 8 2.66 8.36 2.11
C PRO A 8 1.49 7.41 1.83
N THR A 9 0.95 6.75 2.85
CA THR A 9 -0.20 5.85 2.75
C THR A 9 -1.48 6.60 2.38
N GLU A 10 -1.73 7.77 2.97
CA GLU A 10 -2.89 8.60 2.65
C GLU A 10 -2.80 9.17 1.24
N ALA A 11 -1.60 9.60 0.81
CA ALA A 11 -1.36 10.02 -0.56
C ALA A 11 -1.64 8.87 -1.56
N LEU A 12 -1.18 7.65 -1.25
CA LEU A 12 -1.47 6.47 -2.06
C LEU A 12 -2.97 6.16 -2.12
N LEU A 13 -3.67 6.20 -0.99
CA LEU A 13 -5.12 6.02 -0.94
C LEU A 13 -5.85 7.07 -1.79
N HIS A 14 -5.42 8.32 -1.72
CA HIS A 14 -5.99 9.39 -2.53
C HIS A 14 -5.84 9.08 -4.03
N VAL A 15 -4.65 8.66 -4.47
CA VAL A 15 -4.43 8.26 -5.87
C VAL A 15 -5.25 7.03 -6.26
N ALA A 16 -5.36 6.02 -5.38
CA ALA A 16 -6.15 4.82 -5.64
C ALA A 16 -7.65 5.11 -5.79
N LYS A 17 -8.17 6.13 -5.09
CA LYS A 17 -9.55 6.60 -5.25
C LYS A 17 -9.74 7.42 -6.53
N SER A 18 -8.82 8.33 -6.83
CA SER A 18 -8.95 9.26 -7.97
C SER A 18 -8.61 8.63 -9.32
N HIS A 19 -7.71 7.64 -9.33
CA HIS A 19 -7.19 7.01 -10.55
C HIS A 19 -7.07 5.47 -10.43
N PRO A 20 -8.16 4.75 -10.11
CA PRO A 20 -8.12 3.36 -9.67
C PRO A 20 -7.49 2.39 -10.67
N PHE A 21 -7.70 2.62 -11.97
CA PHE A 21 -7.23 1.73 -13.05
C PHE A 21 -5.88 2.13 -13.63
N ARG A 22 -5.28 3.24 -13.19
CA ARG A 22 -3.96 3.63 -13.68
C ARG A 22 -2.89 2.62 -13.20
N PRO A 23 -1.91 2.28 -14.04
CA PRO A 23 -0.79 1.43 -13.62
C PRO A 23 -0.05 2.03 -12.42
N ALA A 24 0.20 1.23 -11.40
CA ALA A 24 0.93 1.62 -10.19
C ALA A 24 2.27 0.89 -10.07
N VAL A 25 2.29 -0.42 -10.35
CA VAL A 25 3.48 -1.27 -10.25
C VAL A 25 3.57 -2.17 -11.47
N ARG A 26 4.81 -2.39 -11.95
CA ARG A 26 5.14 -3.38 -12.98
C ARG A 26 6.25 -4.28 -12.44
N ALA A 27 6.02 -5.58 -12.41
CA ALA A 27 7.00 -6.56 -11.93
C ALA A 27 6.79 -7.91 -12.62
N SER A 28 7.87 -8.54 -13.09
CA SER A 28 7.89 -9.90 -13.64
C SER A 28 6.75 -10.21 -14.64
N GLY A 29 6.53 -9.32 -15.61
CA GLY A 29 5.47 -9.49 -16.63
C GLY A 29 4.04 -9.18 -16.16
N SER A 30 3.85 -8.86 -14.88
CA SER A 30 2.57 -8.44 -14.32
C SER A 30 2.50 -6.92 -14.14
N GLN A 31 1.31 -6.35 -14.33
CA GLN A 31 1.02 -4.94 -14.05
C GLN A 31 -0.14 -4.85 -13.08
N TRP A 32 0.03 -4.04 -12.03
CA TRP A 32 -0.98 -3.82 -11.01
C TRP A 32 -1.47 -2.37 -11.09
N SER A 33 -2.78 -2.18 -11.04
CA SER A 33 -3.38 -0.85 -10.94
C SER A 33 -3.30 -0.30 -9.51
N TYR A 34 -3.51 1.01 -9.33
CA TYR A 34 -3.55 1.61 -7.99
C TYR A 34 -4.62 0.98 -7.08
N ALA A 35 -5.80 0.64 -7.64
CA ALA A 35 -6.84 -0.06 -6.88
C ALA A 35 -6.40 -1.47 -6.45
N ALA A 36 -5.77 -2.24 -7.36
CA ALA A 36 -5.27 -3.58 -7.05
C ALA A 36 -4.14 -3.54 -6.01
N LEU A 37 -3.22 -2.58 -6.14
CA LEU A 37 -2.15 -2.34 -5.18
C LEU A 37 -2.72 -2.01 -3.79
N TRP A 38 -3.68 -1.08 -3.72
CA TRP A 38 -4.30 -0.68 -2.47
C TRP A 38 -5.03 -1.85 -1.79
N ALA A 39 -5.78 -2.63 -2.56
CA ALA A 39 -6.46 -3.82 -2.05
C ALA A 39 -5.47 -4.82 -1.44
N ARG A 40 -4.32 -5.05 -2.11
CA ARG A 40 -3.28 -5.93 -1.58
C ARG A 40 -2.63 -5.38 -0.31
N ILE A 41 -2.32 -4.08 -0.27
CA ILE A 41 -1.75 -3.44 0.92
C ILE A 41 -2.70 -3.61 2.10
N ARG A 42 -4.00 -3.34 1.91
CA ARG A 42 -5.02 -3.54 2.95
C ARG A 42 -5.04 -4.97 3.47
N GLN A 43 -5.09 -5.95 2.56
CA GLN A 43 -5.06 -7.35 2.95
C GLN A 43 -3.83 -7.71 3.79
N ILE A 44 -2.64 -7.21 3.41
CA ILE A 44 -1.40 -7.46 4.16
C ILE A 44 -1.42 -6.74 5.52
N SER A 45 -1.87 -5.48 5.56
CA SER A 45 -1.97 -4.69 6.80
C SER A 45 -2.92 -5.32 7.80
N ASP A 46 -4.07 -5.82 7.36
CA ASP A 46 -5.03 -6.50 8.22
C ASP A 46 -4.40 -7.77 8.83
N GLN A 47 -3.64 -8.54 8.04
CA GLN A 47 -2.91 -9.71 8.52
C GLN A 47 -1.80 -9.36 9.52
N ILE A 48 -1.03 -8.31 9.23
CA ILE A 48 0.02 -7.82 10.14
C ILE A 48 -0.58 -7.41 11.48
N HIS A 49 -1.69 -6.68 11.47
CA HIS A 49 -2.34 -6.23 12.69
C HIS A 49 -2.79 -7.40 13.57
N HIS A 50 -3.22 -8.51 12.96
CA HIS A 50 -3.53 -9.75 13.68
C HIS A 50 -2.30 -10.43 14.27
N LEU A 51 -1.14 -10.35 13.61
CA LEU A 51 0.10 -11.01 14.03
C LEU A 51 0.85 -10.22 15.10
N ASP A 52 0.83 -8.88 15.03
CA ASP A 52 1.48 -8.01 15.99
C ASP A 52 0.67 -6.71 16.20
N PRO A 53 -0.19 -6.67 17.24
CA PRO A 53 -0.97 -5.48 17.56
C PRO A 53 -0.14 -4.37 18.21
N SER A 54 1.10 -4.65 18.64
CA SER A 54 1.94 -3.70 19.38
C SER A 54 2.56 -2.62 18.48
N GLY A 55 2.52 -2.81 17.15
CA GLY A 55 3.12 -1.89 16.19
C GLY A 55 4.64 -1.94 16.20
N SER A 56 5.24 -3.09 16.54
CA SER A 56 6.69 -3.23 16.51
C SER A 56 7.23 -3.15 15.07
N PRO A 57 8.51 -2.76 14.89
CA PRO A 57 9.11 -2.72 13.57
C PRO A 57 9.05 -4.08 12.85
N ILE A 58 8.60 -4.06 11.60
CA ILE A 58 8.45 -5.27 10.78
C ILE A 58 9.67 -5.40 9.87
N VAL A 59 10.37 -6.53 9.97
CA VAL A 59 11.51 -6.84 9.10
C VAL A 59 11.02 -7.41 7.78
N LEU A 60 11.34 -6.73 6.67
CA LEU A 60 11.13 -7.24 5.33
C LEU A 60 12.35 -8.07 4.91
N ARG A 61 12.18 -9.39 4.75
CA ARG A 61 13.24 -10.28 4.26
C ARG A 61 12.94 -10.70 2.84
N SER A 62 13.86 -10.45 1.92
CA SER A 62 13.82 -10.99 0.56
C SER A 62 14.55 -12.31 0.53
N THR A 63 13.86 -13.40 0.20
CA THR A 63 14.50 -14.68 -0.14
C THR A 63 14.86 -14.63 -1.62
N MET A 64 16.14 -14.42 -1.91
CA MET A 64 16.72 -14.66 -3.24
C MET A 64 16.81 -16.15 -3.52
#